data_AF-A0A9D1M3Y3-F1
#
_entry.id   AF-A0A9D1M3Y3-F1
#
_cell.length_a   1.000
_cell.length_b   1.000
_cell.length_c   1.000
_cell.angle_alpha   90.00
_cell.angle_beta   90.00
_cell.angle_gamma   90.00
#
_symmetry.space_group_name_H-M   'P 1'
#
loop_
_entity.id
_entity.type
_entity.pdbx_description
1 polymer ?
#
loop_
_entity_poly.entity_id
_entity_poly.type
_entity_poly.pdbx_seq_one_letter_code
_entity_poly.pdbx_strand_id
1 'polypeptide(L)'
;MLGEFNIQQFVSAFVVLFAVIDVTGSIPIFLSLKKKGKKIDAKKAALLSLGMFIGFFYVGEAFLNLFHVDISSFAIAGSLIIFVMALEMILDIEIFKNSPDSPKEATFIPVVFPLIAGAGGLTTLLSIRSQYSDINIILAVLLNVLWIYIVLKITKKIDRILGTGTIYMLQKFFGIILLAISVKLFTHNLAILLKEMN
;
A
#
# COMPACT_ATOMS: atom_id res chain seq x y z
N MET A 1 -15.98 22.93 -3.39
CA MET A 1 -16.97 22.36 -4.33
C MET A 1 -16.34 21.13 -4.93
N LEU A 2 -16.96 19.94 -4.78
CA LEU A 2 -16.54 18.77 -5.56
C LEU A 2 -16.68 19.18 -7.03
N GLY A 3 -15.57 19.27 -7.78
CA GLY A 3 -15.61 19.78 -9.14
C GLY A 3 -16.38 18.85 -10.09
N GLU A 4 -16.38 19.19 -11.38
CA GLU A 4 -17.16 18.42 -12.34
C GLU A 4 -16.56 17.04 -12.62
N PHE A 5 -17.45 16.07 -12.81
CA PHE A 5 -17.05 14.73 -13.22
C PHE A 5 -16.46 14.77 -14.63
N ASN A 6 -15.27 14.20 -14.79
CA ASN A 6 -14.60 14.08 -16.06
C ASN A 6 -14.06 12.66 -16.21
N ILE A 7 -14.57 11.94 -17.21
CA ILE A 7 -14.25 10.53 -17.44
C ILE A 7 -12.75 10.30 -17.69
N GLN A 8 -12.08 11.21 -18.39
CA GLN A 8 -10.66 11.09 -18.70
C GLN A 8 -9.80 11.25 -17.45
N GLN A 9 -10.15 12.21 -16.59
CA GLN A 9 -9.48 12.39 -15.30
C GLN A 9 -9.72 11.19 -14.38
N PHE A 10 -10.96 10.71 -14.31
CA PHE A 10 -11.32 9.53 -13.51
C PHE A 10 -10.53 8.29 -13.96
N VAL A 11 -10.50 8.00 -15.27
CA VAL A 11 -9.76 6.85 -15.79
C VAL A 11 -8.26 7.01 -15.56
N SER A 12 -7.71 8.20 -15.78
CA SER A 12 -6.29 8.47 -15.52
C SER A 12 -5.93 8.26 -14.05
N ALA A 13 -6.70 8.86 -13.14
CA ALA A 13 -6.52 8.70 -11.70
C ALA A 13 -6.63 7.21 -11.28
N PHE A 14 -7.61 6.49 -11.84
CA PHE A 14 -7.80 5.07 -11.58
C PHE A 14 -6.58 4.26 -12.00
N VAL A 15 -6.09 4.42 -13.24
CA VAL A 15 -4.96 3.66 -13.78
C VAL A 15 -3.67 3.94 -13.01
N VAL A 16 -3.42 5.22 -12.69
CA VAL A 16 -2.23 5.63 -11.94
C VAL A 16 -2.26 5.02 -10.53
N LEU A 17 -3.37 5.18 -9.80
CA LEU A 17 -3.52 4.58 -8.47
C LEU A 17 -3.46 3.05 -8.52
N PHE A 18 -4.09 2.42 -9.52
CA PHE A 18 -4.09 0.97 -9.70
C PHE A 18 -2.68 0.42 -9.88
N ALA A 19 -1.88 1.06 -10.73
CA ALA A 19 -0.50 0.66 -11.01
C ALA A 19 0.41 0.83 -9.80
N VAL A 20 0.19 1.88 -8.99
CA VAL A 20 1.04 2.17 -7.82
C VAL A 20 0.64 1.34 -6.60
N ILE A 21 -0.65 1.12 -6.39
CA ILE A 21 -1.16 0.31 -5.27
C ILE A 21 -0.82 -1.18 -5.48
N ASP A 22 -0.85 -1.66 -6.73
CA ASP A 22 -0.44 -3.02 -7.17
C ASP A 22 -0.85 -4.18 -6.22
N VAL A 23 -2.14 -4.25 -5.90
CA VAL A 23 -2.65 -5.31 -5.01
C VAL A 23 -2.63 -6.68 -5.68
N THR A 24 -2.71 -6.73 -7.01
CA THR A 24 -2.61 -7.98 -7.77
C THR A 24 -1.20 -8.57 -7.69
N GLY A 25 -0.16 -7.76 -7.88
CA GLY A 25 1.23 -8.18 -7.67
C GLY A 25 1.52 -8.59 -6.23
N SER A 26 0.79 -8.02 -5.27
CA SER A 26 0.92 -8.31 -3.84
C SER A 26 0.21 -9.60 -3.36
N ILE A 27 -0.49 -10.35 -4.23
CA ILE A 27 -1.19 -11.61 -3.86
C ILE A 27 -0.28 -12.60 -3.09
N PRO A 28 0.95 -12.92 -3.54
CA PRO A 28 1.82 -13.87 -2.84
C PRO A 28 2.21 -13.39 -1.45
N ILE A 29 2.29 -12.08 -1.26
CA ILE A 29 2.58 -11.44 0.03
C ILE A 29 1.41 -11.71 0.98
N PHE A 30 0.17 -11.44 0.55
CA PHE A 30 -1.01 -11.74 1.36
C PHE A 30 -1.14 -13.23 1.71
N LEU A 31 -0.77 -14.13 0.80
CA LEU A 31 -0.74 -15.58 1.08
C LEU A 31 0.28 -15.93 2.17
N SER A 32 1.49 -15.35 2.09
CA SER A 32 2.54 -15.61 3.09
C SER A 32 2.14 -15.13 4.49
N LEU A 33 1.57 -13.92 4.61
CA LEU A 33 1.07 -13.37 5.86
C LEU A 33 -0.01 -14.26 6.47
N LYS A 34 -0.92 -14.78 5.65
CA LYS A 34 -1.97 -15.71 6.08
C LYS A 34 -1.40 -17.00 6.67
N LYS A 35 -0.31 -17.53 6.10
CA LYS A 35 0.37 -18.73 6.61
C LYS A 35 1.13 -18.51 7.91
N LYS A 36 1.69 -17.32 8.12
CA LYS A 36 2.24 -16.89 9.43
C LYS A 36 1.15 -16.61 10.48
N GLY A 37 -0.06 -17.15 10.30
CA GLY A 37 -1.18 -17.00 11.24
C GLY A 37 -1.88 -15.63 11.21
N LYS A 38 -1.48 -14.68 10.33
CA LYS A 38 -2.13 -13.36 10.25
C LYS A 38 -3.46 -13.48 9.50
N LYS A 39 -4.59 -13.33 10.20
CA LYS A 39 -5.92 -13.38 9.58
C LYS A 39 -6.18 -12.12 8.75
N ILE A 40 -6.10 -12.25 7.42
CA ILE A 40 -6.48 -11.17 6.51
C ILE A 40 -7.98 -11.26 6.18
N ASP A 41 -8.76 -10.36 6.78
CA ASP A 41 -10.15 -10.15 6.39
C ASP A 41 -10.22 -9.15 5.25
N ALA A 42 -10.61 -9.62 4.05
CA ALA A 42 -10.74 -8.79 2.86
C ALA A 42 -11.66 -7.58 3.05
N LYS A 43 -12.76 -7.72 3.82
CA LYS A 43 -13.69 -6.61 4.07
C LYS A 43 -13.03 -5.56 4.97
N LYS A 44 -12.43 -5.99 6.08
CA LYS A 44 -11.73 -5.09 7.00
C LYS A 44 -10.56 -4.40 6.30
N ALA A 45 -9.78 -5.14 5.53
CA ALA A 45 -8.68 -4.61 4.71
C ALA A 45 -9.15 -3.49 3.79
N ALA A 46 -10.16 -3.76 2.96
CA ALA A 46 -10.68 -2.79 2.01
C ALA A 46 -11.27 -1.56 2.71
N LEU A 47 -12.01 -1.74 3.81
CA LEU A 47 -12.60 -0.63 4.57
C LEU A 47 -11.52 0.25 5.23
N LEU A 48 -10.48 -0.38 5.79
CA LEU A 48 -9.34 0.34 6.36
C LEU A 48 -8.56 1.09 5.29
N SER A 49 -8.29 0.47 4.14
CA SER A 49 -7.66 1.13 3.00
C SER A 49 -8.49 2.32 2.52
N LEU A 50 -9.81 2.18 2.45
CA LEU A 50 -10.70 3.28 2.11
C LEU A 50 -10.60 4.43 3.12
N GLY A 51 -10.71 4.12 4.41
CA GLY A 51 -10.60 5.12 5.47
C GLY A 51 -9.26 5.86 5.42
N MET A 52 -8.17 5.15 5.14
CA MET A 52 -6.84 5.74 4.98
C MET A 52 -6.74 6.63 3.75
N PHE A 53 -7.13 6.14 2.57
CA PHE A 53 -7.07 6.95 1.35
C PHE A 53 -7.95 8.19 1.45
N ILE A 54 -9.19 8.06 1.93
CA ILE A 54 -10.09 9.20 2.09
C ILE A 54 -9.62 10.15 3.18
N GLY A 55 -9.17 9.62 4.33
CA GLY A 55 -8.62 10.45 5.41
C GLY A 55 -7.39 11.24 4.95
N PHE A 56 -6.45 10.58 4.27
CA PHE A 56 -5.24 11.21 3.75
C PHE A 56 -5.53 12.14 2.56
N PHE A 57 -6.55 11.85 1.75
CA PHE A 57 -7.00 12.74 0.68
C PHE A 57 -7.36 14.14 1.20
N TYR A 58 -8.11 14.19 2.32
CA TYR A 58 -8.57 15.46 2.89
C TYR A 58 -7.55 16.10 3.85
N VAL A 59 -6.88 15.29 4.66
CA VAL A 59 -6.07 15.77 5.79
C VAL A 59 -4.56 15.58 5.57
N GLY A 60 -4.15 14.75 4.61
CA GLY A 60 -2.75 14.32 4.46
C GLY A 60 -1.77 15.46 4.27
N GLU A 61 -2.07 16.41 3.39
CA GLU A 61 -1.23 17.59 3.16
C GLU A 61 -1.13 18.49 4.41
N ALA A 62 -2.26 18.76 5.07
CA ALA A 62 -2.28 19.56 6.30
C ALA A 62 -1.54 18.87 7.46
N PHE A 63 -1.68 17.55 7.57
CA PHE A 63 -0.98 16.72 8.55
C PHE A 63 0.53 16.77 8.33
N LEU A 64 0.99 16.58 7.09
CA LEU A 64 2.40 16.66 6.73
C LEU A 64 2.98 18.05 7.01
N ASN A 65 2.25 19.11 6.64
CA ASN A 65 2.66 20.49 6.88
C ASN A 65 2.72 20.85 8.36
N LEU A 66 1.81 20.31 9.19
CA LEU A 66 1.82 20.54 10.64
C LEU A 66 3.12 20.06 11.29
N PHE A 67 3.65 18.92 10.83
CA PHE A 67 4.92 18.37 11.30
C PHE A 67 6.13 18.83 10.49
N HIS A 68 5.93 19.71 9.50
CA HIS A 68 6.98 20.18 8.58
C HIS A 68 7.69 19.01 7.88
N VAL A 69 6.93 18.01 7.44
CA VAL A 69 7.43 16.82 6.75
C VAL A 69 7.04 16.87 5.29
N ASP A 70 8.01 16.81 4.39
CA ASP A 70 7.74 16.74 2.95
C ASP A 70 7.13 15.41 2.54
N ILE A 71 6.35 15.43 1.45
CA ILE A 71 5.77 14.23 0.83
C ILE A 71 6.88 13.22 0.48
N SER A 72 8.03 13.69 -0.02
CA SER A 72 9.20 12.88 -0.35
C SER A 72 9.81 12.22 0.91
N SER A 73 9.91 12.95 2.02
CA SER A 73 10.38 12.42 3.32
C SER A 73 9.45 11.34 3.86
N PHE A 74 8.14 11.55 3.78
CA PHE A 74 7.14 10.53 4.13
C PHE A 74 7.25 9.29 3.22
N ALA A 75 7.51 9.49 1.93
CA ALA A 75 7.68 8.40 0.99
C ALA A 75 8.91 7.54 1.28
N ILE A 76 10.03 8.17 1.67
CA ILE A 76 11.24 7.48 2.13
C ILE A 76 10.93 6.62 3.36
N ALA A 77 10.23 7.16 4.36
CA ALA A 77 9.85 6.38 5.54
C ALA A 77 9.01 5.13 5.16
N GLY A 78 8.03 5.29 4.27
CA GLY A 78 7.24 4.14 3.79
C GLY A 78 8.07 3.13 3.01
N SER A 79 9.06 3.57 2.22
CA SER A 79 9.98 2.68 1.52
C SER A 79 10.81 1.82 2.47
N LEU A 80 11.20 2.36 3.64
CA LEU A 80 11.90 1.61 4.69
C LEU A 80 11.01 0.56 5.35
N ILE A 81 9.71 0.83 5.53
CA ILE A 81 8.78 -0.18 6.03
C ILE A 81 8.65 -1.34 5.02
N ILE A 82 8.56 -1.01 3.72
CA ILE A 82 8.55 -2.01 2.65
C ILE A 82 9.85 -2.84 2.63
N PHE A 83 11.00 -2.21 2.86
CA PHE A 83 12.30 -2.87 2.99
C PHE A 83 12.28 -3.92 4.10
N VAL A 84 11.80 -3.54 5.29
CA VAL A 84 11.71 -4.42 6.46
C VAL A 84 10.76 -5.59 6.20
N MET A 85 9.62 -5.34 5.55
CA MET A 85 8.70 -6.42 5.15
C MET A 85 9.35 -7.40 4.15
N ALA A 86 10.09 -6.89 3.17
CA ALA A 86 10.81 -7.70 2.21
C ALA A 86 11.87 -8.59 2.90
N LEU A 87 12.65 -8.02 3.83
CA LEU A 87 13.58 -8.79 4.65
C LEU A 87 12.88 -9.86 5.49
N GLU A 88 11.72 -9.53 6.09
CA GLU A 88 10.92 -10.49 6.85
C GLU A 88 10.48 -11.70 6.00
N MET A 89 10.18 -11.48 4.71
CA MET A 89 9.83 -12.54 3.77
C MET A 89 11.05 -13.37 3.33
N ILE A 90 12.17 -12.72 3.01
CA ILE A 90 13.39 -13.37 2.51
C ILE A 90 14.08 -14.16 3.62
N LEU A 91 14.16 -13.62 4.83
CA LEU A 91 14.89 -14.22 5.95
C LEU A 91 14.01 -15.12 6.84
N ASP A 92 12.69 -15.11 6.63
CA ASP A 92 11.71 -15.85 7.42
C ASP A 92 11.74 -15.53 8.92
N ILE A 93 12.14 -14.30 9.25
CA ILE A 93 12.08 -13.75 10.60
C ILE A 93 10.69 -13.14 10.85
N GLU A 94 10.40 -12.71 12.07
CA GLU A 94 9.23 -11.88 12.40
C GLU A 94 9.71 -10.60 13.07
N ILE A 95 9.70 -9.49 12.32
CA ILE A 95 10.08 -8.17 12.83
C ILE A 95 8.83 -7.48 13.37
N PHE A 96 7.72 -7.57 12.64
CA PHE A 96 6.42 -7.08 13.10
C PHE A 96 5.74 -8.13 14.00
N LYS A 97 6.18 -8.18 15.26
CA LYS A 97 5.67 -9.11 16.29
C LYS A 97 4.23 -8.78 16.69
N ASN A 98 3.41 -9.81 16.85
CA ASN A 98 2.16 -9.71 17.60
C ASN A 98 2.52 -9.82 19.09
N SER A 99 2.30 -8.78 19.89
CA SER A 99 2.38 -8.95 21.35
C SER A 99 1.23 -9.89 21.79
N PRO A 100 1.46 -10.86 22.68
CA PRO A 100 0.41 -11.78 23.14
C PRO A 100 -0.80 -11.07 23.76
N ASP A 101 -0.60 -9.86 24.30
CA ASP A 101 -1.65 -8.99 24.87
C ASP A 101 -2.21 -7.95 23.89
N SER A 102 -1.70 -7.89 22.65
CA SER A 102 -2.31 -7.03 21.63
C SER A 102 -3.59 -7.70 21.12
N PRO A 103 -4.71 -6.97 20.99
CA PRO A 103 -5.90 -7.51 20.36
C PRO A 103 -5.47 -8.16 19.04
N LYS A 104 -5.93 -9.39 18.74
CA LYS A 104 -5.59 -10.10 17.48
C LYS A 104 -5.91 -9.29 16.20
N GLU A 105 -6.59 -8.15 16.36
CA GLU A 105 -6.97 -7.18 15.34
C GLU A 105 -6.00 -5.98 15.23
N ALA A 106 -5.20 -5.69 16.25
CA ALA A 106 -4.26 -4.55 16.32
C ALA A 106 -2.99 -4.76 15.48
N THR A 107 -2.62 -6.00 15.19
CA THR A 107 -1.42 -6.32 14.39
C THR A 107 -1.65 -6.31 12.87
N PHE A 108 -2.90 -6.05 12.46
CA PHE A 108 -3.26 -5.88 11.06
C PHE A 108 -2.79 -4.54 10.49
N ILE A 109 -2.67 -3.53 11.35
CA ILE A 109 -2.49 -2.13 10.97
C ILE A 109 -1.09 -1.88 10.38
N PRO A 110 0.05 -2.26 11.00
CA PRO A 110 1.37 -1.84 10.50
C PRO A 110 1.82 -2.55 9.21
N VAL A 111 1.24 -3.70 8.86
CA VAL A 111 1.68 -4.51 7.69
C VAL A 111 0.75 -4.30 6.49
N VAL A 112 -0.53 -4.02 6.72
CA VAL A 112 -1.48 -3.74 5.62
C VAL A 112 -1.42 -2.28 5.19
N PHE A 113 -1.08 -1.39 6.13
CA PHE A 113 -0.84 0.02 5.88
C PHE A 113 0.21 0.25 4.77
N PRO A 114 1.43 -0.35 4.80
CA PRO A 114 2.46 -0.07 3.81
C PRO A 114 2.27 -0.86 2.51
N LEU A 115 1.54 -1.98 2.54
CA LEU A 115 1.27 -2.81 1.36
C LEU A 115 0.13 -2.27 0.50
N ILE A 116 -0.93 -1.70 1.10
CA ILE A 116 -2.12 -1.25 0.37
C ILE A 116 -2.22 0.27 0.32
N ALA A 117 -2.07 0.95 1.45
CA ALA A 117 -2.02 2.41 1.53
C ALA A 117 -0.57 2.88 1.75
N GLY A 118 0.36 2.24 1.04
CA GLY A 118 1.77 2.54 1.17
C GLY A 118 2.10 3.95 0.74
N ALA A 119 3.31 4.39 1.09
CA ALA A 119 3.87 5.68 0.71
C ALA A 119 3.57 6.03 -0.76
N GLY A 120 3.83 5.11 -1.70
CA GLY A 120 3.57 5.34 -3.13
C GLY A 120 2.11 5.68 -3.43
N GLY A 121 1.15 4.94 -2.87
CA GLY A 121 -0.28 5.20 -3.09
C GLY A 121 -0.74 6.52 -2.47
N LEU A 122 -0.26 6.83 -1.26
CA LEU A 122 -0.60 8.07 -0.56
C LEU A 122 0.04 9.32 -1.20
N THR A 123 1.30 9.23 -1.64
CA THR A 123 1.97 10.34 -2.33
C THR A 123 1.37 10.58 -3.70
N THR A 124 1.10 9.50 -4.45
CA THR A 124 0.41 9.57 -5.75
C THR A 124 -0.94 10.23 -5.62
N LEU A 125 -1.71 9.90 -4.58
CA LEU A 125 -3.00 10.51 -4.30
C LEU A 125 -2.90 12.04 -4.14
N LEU A 126 -1.89 12.53 -3.41
CA LEU A 126 -1.65 13.96 -3.27
C LEU A 126 -1.17 14.60 -4.59
N SER A 127 -0.29 13.93 -5.34
CA SER A 127 0.23 14.43 -6.61
C SER A 127 -0.84 14.58 -7.69
N ILE A 128 -1.83 13.69 -7.74
CA ILE A 128 -2.93 13.78 -8.71
C ILE A 128 -4.03 14.75 -8.25
N ARG A 129 -4.13 15.04 -6.95
CA ARG A 129 -5.09 16.00 -6.38
C ARG A 129 -4.87 17.43 -6.87
N SER A 130 -3.63 17.82 -7.16
CA SER A 130 -3.35 19.12 -7.76
C SER A 130 -3.70 19.21 -9.26
N GLN A 131 -3.99 18.08 -9.91
CA GLN A 131 -4.18 17.99 -11.37
C GLN A 131 -5.61 17.65 -11.77
N TYR A 132 -6.33 16.89 -10.95
CA TYR A 132 -7.67 16.38 -11.25
C TYR A 132 -8.70 16.83 -10.23
N SER A 133 -9.96 16.81 -10.63
CA SER A 133 -11.06 17.12 -9.72
C SER A 133 -11.21 16.08 -8.61
N ASP A 134 -11.49 16.54 -7.39
CA ASP A 134 -11.71 15.70 -6.20
C ASP A 134 -12.70 14.57 -6.46
N ILE A 135 -13.81 14.83 -7.16
CA ILE A 135 -14.84 13.81 -7.44
C ILE A 135 -14.26 12.64 -8.26
N ASN A 136 -13.40 12.94 -9.23
CA ASN A 136 -12.81 11.96 -10.13
C ASN A 136 -11.81 11.07 -9.38
N ILE A 137 -11.02 11.67 -8.47
CA ILE A 137 -10.06 10.96 -7.65
C ILE A 137 -10.75 10.08 -6.61
N ILE A 138 -11.77 10.60 -5.92
CA ILE A 138 -12.54 9.83 -4.92
C ILE A 138 -13.19 8.62 -5.56
N LEU A 139 -13.82 8.77 -6.74
CA LEU A 139 -14.38 7.64 -7.48
C LEU A 139 -13.30 6.65 -7.90
N ALA A 140 -12.13 7.11 -8.33
CA ALA A 140 -11.00 6.25 -8.69
C ALA A 140 -10.47 5.46 -7.48
N VAL A 141 -10.39 6.08 -6.30
CA VAL A 141 -10.04 5.43 -5.03
C VAL A 141 -11.07 4.37 -4.67
N LEU A 142 -12.36 4.69 -4.74
CA LEU A 142 -13.44 3.74 -4.45
C LEU A 142 -13.37 2.50 -5.35
N LEU A 143 -13.10 2.70 -6.64
CA LEU A 143 -12.96 1.58 -7.58
C LEU A 143 -11.69 0.75 -7.30
N ASN A 144 -10.57 1.39 -6.94
CA ASN A 144 -9.36 0.68 -6.52
C ASN A 144 -9.56 -0.12 -5.23
N VAL A 145 -10.28 0.42 -4.25
CA VAL A 145 -10.64 -0.29 -3.02
C VAL A 145 -11.56 -1.48 -3.31
N LEU A 146 -12.51 -1.32 -4.23
CA LEU A 146 -13.33 -2.44 -4.69
C LEU A 146 -12.45 -3.54 -5.33
N TRP A 147 -11.47 -3.14 -6.13
CA TRP A 147 -10.50 -4.07 -6.71
C TRP A 147 -9.69 -4.79 -5.63
N ILE A 148 -9.20 -4.07 -4.61
CA ILE A 148 -8.51 -4.63 -3.44
C ILE A 148 -9.35 -5.73 -2.79
N TYR A 149 -10.63 -5.44 -2.54
CA TYR A 149 -11.55 -6.40 -1.94
C TYR A 149 -11.69 -7.68 -2.78
N ILE A 150 -11.83 -7.53 -4.11
CA ILE A 150 -11.95 -8.65 -5.05
C ILE A 150 -10.69 -9.51 -5.02
N VAL A 151 -9.50 -8.89 -5.14
CA VAL A 151 -8.22 -9.59 -5.13
C VAL A 151 -8.04 -10.37 -3.84
N LEU A 152 -8.23 -9.74 -2.68
CA LEU A 152 -8.09 -10.41 -1.37
C LEU A 152 -9.08 -11.57 -1.19
N LYS A 153 -10.27 -11.49 -1.79
CA LYS A 153 -11.25 -12.58 -1.80
C LYS A 153 -10.79 -13.74 -2.68
N ILE A 154 -10.17 -13.45 -3.83
CA ILE A 154 -9.59 -14.45 -4.73
C ILE A 154 -8.36 -15.10 -4.11
N THR A 155 -7.55 -14.37 -3.35
CA THR A 155 -6.40 -14.91 -2.61
C THR A 155 -6.78 -16.12 -1.75
N LYS A 156 -7.99 -16.13 -1.16
CA LYS A 156 -8.49 -17.30 -0.41
C LYS A 156 -8.67 -18.55 -1.26
N LYS A 157 -9.00 -18.39 -2.55
CA LYS A 157 -9.10 -19.50 -3.52
C LYS A 157 -7.72 -19.92 -4.01
N ILE A 158 -6.84 -18.95 -4.30
CA ILE A 158 -5.47 -19.21 -4.75
C ILE A 158 -4.70 -20.04 -3.71
N ASP A 159 -4.88 -19.78 -2.43
CA ASP A 159 -4.30 -20.56 -1.31
C ASP A 159 -4.64 -22.05 -1.36
N ARG A 160 -5.79 -22.43 -1.93
CA ARG A 160 -6.20 -23.84 -2.08
C ARG A 160 -5.59 -24.51 -3.31
N ILE A 161 -5.23 -23.73 -4.32
CA ILE A 161 -4.68 -24.22 -5.59
C ILE A 161 -3.15 -24.32 -5.49
N LEU A 162 -2.51 -23.36 -4.83
CA LEU A 162 -1.07 -23.33 -4.67
C LEU A 162 -0.63 -24.17 -3.47
N GLY A 163 0.23 -25.15 -3.71
CA GLY A 163 0.84 -25.97 -2.67
C GLY A 163 1.73 -25.18 -1.72
N THR A 164 2.08 -25.77 -0.58
CA THR A 164 2.92 -25.13 0.44
C THR A 164 4.29 -24.72 -0.09
N GLY A 165 4.94 -25.58 -0.87
CA GLY A 165 6.23 -25.30 -1.50
C GLY A 165 6.17 -24.15 -2.52
N THR A 166 5.16 -24.11 -3.39
CA THR A 166 5.01 -23.04 -4.40
C THR A 166 4.82 -21.67 -3.75
N ILE A 167 3.97 -21.59 -2.72
CA ILE A 167 3.76 -20.34 -1.97
C ILE A 167 5.06 -19.90 -1.29
N TYR A 168 5.84 -20.83 -0.73
CA TYR A 168 7.12 -20.52 -0.11
C TYR A 168 8.13 -19.97 -1.13
N MET A 169 8.25 -20.60 -2.30
CA MET A 169 9.11 -20.10 -3.38
C MET A 169 8.66 -18.72 -3.87
N LEU A 170 7.36 -18.53 -4.08
CA LEU A 170 6.79 -17.23 -4.46
C LEU A 170 7.05 -16.18 -3.39
N GLN A 171 6.95 -16.52 -2.10
CA GLN A 171 7.27 -15.59 -1.02
C GLN A 171 8.73 -15.14 -1.08
N LYS A 172 9.70 -16.04 -1.30
CA LYS A 172 11.12 -15.64 -1.42
C LYS A 172 11.34 -14.76 -2.66
N PHE A 173 10.77 -15.15 -3.79
CA PHE A 173 10.86 -14.40 -5.04
C PHE A 173 10.25 -13.00 -4.94
N PHE A 174 9.03 -12.88 -4.42
CA PHE A 174 8.36 -11.60 -4.23
C PHE A 174 8.99 -10.76 -3.12
N GLY A 175 9.60 -11.38 -2.11
CA GLY A 175 10.43 -10.67 -1.14
C GLY A 175 11.58 -9.94 -1.83
N ILE A 176 12.28 -10.58 -2.76
CA ILE A 176 13.36 -9.95 -3.55
C ILE A 176 12.82 -8.80 -4.42
N ILE A 177 11.68 -9.00 -5.09
CA ILE A 177 11.03 -7.95 -5.88
C ILE A 177 10.66 -6.76 -4.99
N LEU A 178 10.05 -7.01 -3.84
CA LEU A 178 9.62 -5.97 -2.91
C LEU A 178 10.81 -5.18 -2.35
N LEU A 179 11.93 -5.85 -2.10
CA LEU A 179 13.19 -5.22 -1.72
C LEU A 179 13.69 -4.26 -2.82
N ALA A 180 13.65 -4.71 -4.08
CA ALA A 180 14.03 -3.87 -5.23
C ALA A 180 13.10 -2.66 -5.40
N ILE A 181 11.78 -2.85 -5.23
CA ILE A 181 10.79 -1.76 -5.28
C ILE A 181 11.06 -0.75 -4.15
N SER A 182 11.32 -1.23 -2.93
CA SER A 182 11.68 -0.38 -1.80
C SER A 182 12.92 0.48 -2.08
N VAL A 183 14.01 -0.13 -2.57
CA VAL A 183 15.24 0.60 -2.93
C VAL A 183 14.98 1.63 -4.03
N LYS A 184 14.17 1.29 -5.04
CA LYS A 184 13.77 2.23 -6.11
C LYS A 184 12.99 3.41 -5.54
N LEU A 185 12.01 3.17 -4.67
CA LEU A 185 11.23 4.22 -4.02
C LEU A 185 12.12 5.10 -3.13
N PHE A 186 13.02 4.50 -2.36
CA PHE A 186 13.97 5.21 -1.51
C PHE A 186 14.85 6.14 -2.34
N THR A 187 15.53 5.61 -3.35
CA THR A 187 16.47 6.37 -4.19
C THR A 187 15.79 7.47 -4.99
N HIS A 188 14.59 7.20 -5.54
CA HIS A 188 13.81 8.20 -6.26
C HIS A 188 13.43 9.39 -5.37
N ASN A 189 12.87 9.13 -4.18
CA ASN A 189 12.44 10.21 -3.28
C ASN A 189 13.63 10.91 -2.61
N LEU A 190 14.72 10.20 -2.35
CA LEU A 190 15.97 10.82 -1.87
C LEU A 190 16.54 11.79 -2.91
N ALA A 191 16.51 11.43 -4.20
CA ALA A 191 16.97 12.30 -5.26
C ALA A 191 16.13 13.60 -5.37
N ILE A 192 14.82 13.53 -5.11
CA ILE A 192 13.94 14.72 -5.05
C ILE A 192 14.37 15.63 -3.91
N LEU A 193 14.54 15.09 -2.69
CA LEU A 193 14.98 15.88 -1.53
C LEU A 193 16.34 16.53 -1.74
N LEU A 194 17.32 15.79 -2.28
CA LEU A 194 18.65 16.33 -2.55
C LEU A 194 18.62 17.46 -3.59
N LYS A 195 17.66 17.44 -4.51
CA LYS A 195 17.46 18.52 -5.48
C LYS A 195 16.79 19.74 -4.86
N GLU A 196 15.90 19.55 -3.88
CA GLU A 196 15.24 20.65 -3.16
C GLU A 196 16.18 21.35 -2.17
N MET A 197 17.23 20.66 -1.70
CA MET A 197 18.25 21.23 -0.82
C MET A 197 19.30 22.10 -1.52
N ASN A 198 19.44 21.98 -2.85
CA ASN A 198 20.43 22.70 -3.67
C ASN A 198 19.77 23.82 -4.48
#